data_AF-A0A1U8Q1G5-F1
#
_entry.id   AF-A0A1U8Q1G5-F1
#
_cell.length_a   1.000
_cell.length_b   1.000
_cell.length_c   1.000
_cell.angle_alpha   90.00
_cell.angle_beta   90.00
_cell.angle_gamma   90.00
#
_symmetry.space_group_name_H-M   'P 1'
#
loop_
_entity.id
_entity.type
_entity.pdbx_description
1 polymer ?
#
loop_
_entity_poly.entity_id
_entity_poly.type
_entity_poly.pdbx_seq_one_letter_code
_entity_poly.pdbx_strand_id
1 'polypeptide(L)'
;MLLKPDKTIITEPHNIWPSLTDDQWMKVEVALRNLILSDYAKKNNVNTSALTQSKIRDIILGTEITQPSQQRQQIAEIEKQVIFSSYA
;
A
#
# COMPACT_ATOMS: atom_id res chain seq x y z
N MET A 1 3.65 -7.92 19.60
CA MET A 1 2.82 -8.17 18.40
C MET A 1 1.99 -6.91 18.14
N LEU A 2 1.69 -6.55 16.89
CA LEU A 2 0.89 -5.35 16.59
C LEU A 2 -0.54 -5.42 17.14
N LEU A 3 -1.20 -6.57 16.99
CA LEU A 3 -2.57 -6.80 17.46
C LEU A 3 -2.68 -7.09 18.97
N LYS A 4 -1.58 -7.52 19.59
CA LYS A 4 -1.47 -7.76 21.04
C LYS A 4 -0.28 -6.97 21.59
N PRO A 5 -0.44 -5.65 21.80
CA PRO A 5 0.63 -4.80 22.29
C PRO A 5 0.90 -5.00 23.80
N ASP A 6 -0.09 -5.47 24.56
CA ASP A 6 0.01 -5.76 25.99
C ASP A 6 -0.50 -7.19 26.29
N LYS A 7 0.05 -7.84 27.31
CA LYS A 7 -0.38 -9.14 27.84
C LYS A 7 -1.78 -9.09 28.46
N THR A 8 -2.26 -7.90 28.83
CA THR A 8 -3.62 -7.68 29.33
C THR A 8 -4.68 -7.80 28.25
N ILE A 9 -4.31 -7.67 26.97
CA ILE A 9 -5.24 -7.74 25.85
C ILE A 9 -5.48 -9.21 25.48
N ILE A 10 -6.71 -9.64 25.72
CA ILE A 10 -7.18 -11.00 25.42
C ILE A 10 -8.00 -11.03 24.14
N THR A 11 -8.07 -12.22 23.55
CA THR A 11 -9.01 -12.54 22.47
C THR A 11 -10.05 -13.46 23.10
N GLU A 12 -11.33 -13.08 23.04
CA GLU A 12 -12.39 -13.93 23.60
C GLU A 12 -12.47 -15.28 22.87
N PRO A 13 -12.87 -16.37 23.54
CA PRO A 13 -12.87 -17.71 22.95
C PRO A 13 -13.69 -17.85 21.65
N HIS A 14 -14.69 -16.99 21.45
CA HIS A 14 -15.58 -16.99 20.28
C HIS A 14 -15.21 -15.90 19.24
N ASN A 15 -14.16 -15.11 19.50
CA ASN A 15 -13.72 -14.03 18.62
C ASN A 15 -12.41 -14.39 17.93
N ILE A 16 -12.24 -13.93 16.69
CA ILE A 16 -10.97 -14.08 15.96
C ILE A 16 -9.98 -12.97 16.37
N TRP A 17 -10.49 -11.77 16.65
CA TRP A 17 -9.69 -10.57 16.91
C TRP A 17 -9.64 -10.21 18.40
N PRO A 18 -8.55 -9.60 18.89
CA PRO A 18 -8.42 -9.17 20.28
C PRO A 18 -9.47 -8.12 20.65
N SER A 19 -9.87 -8.14 21.92
CA SER A 19 -10.74 -7.13 22.51
C SER A 19 -9.94 -5.85 22.73
N LEU A 20 -10.14 -4.87 21.86
CA LEU A 20 -9.47 -3.57 21.89
C LEU A 20 -10.53 -2.47 21.99
N THR A 21 -10.18 -1.37 22.66
CA THR A 21 -10.97 -0.14 22.61
C THR A 21 -10.80 0.56 21.26
N ASP A 22 -11.69 1.49 20.92
CA ASP A 22 -11.61 2.25 19.67
C ASP A 22 -10.27 3.00 19.52
N ASP A 23 -9.76 3.60 20.61
CA ASP A 23 -8.45 4.26 20.62
C ASP A 23 -7.29 3.29 20.36
N GLN A 24 -7.40 2.06 20.85
CA GLN A 24 -6.41 1.02 20.60
C GLN A 24 -6.49 0.54 19.15
N TRP A 25 -7.71 0.35 18.62
CA TRP A 25 -7.94 0.01 17.21
C TRP A 25 -7.37 1.07 16.27
N MET A 26 -7.57 2.35 16.55
CA MET A 26 -7.00 3.45 15.76
C MET A 26 -5.47 3.36 15.69
N LYS A 27 -4.80 3.04 16.80
CA LYS A 27 -3.34 2.86 16.83
C LYS A 27 -2.90 1.63 16.03
N VAL A 28 -3.63 0.51 16.16
CA VAL A 28 -3.37 -0.72 15.41
C VAL A 28 -3.55 -0.51 13.91
N GLU A 29 -4.60 0.18 13.49
CA GLU A 29 -4.89 0.47 12.08
C GLU A 29 -3.76 1.28 11.44
N VAL A 30 -3.33 2.37 12.10
CA VAL A 30 -2.21 3.19 11.62
C VAL A 30 -0.94 2.36 11.51
N ALA A 31 -0.66 1.52 12.50
CA ALA A 31 0.54 0.71 12.51
C ALA A 31 0.53 -0.41 11.44
N LEU A 32 -0.63 -1.05 11.19
CA LEU A 32 -0.80 -2.02 10.12
C LEU A 32 -0.68 -1.36 8.74
N ARG A 33 -1.31 -0.20 8.54
CA ARG A 33 -1.17 0.59 7.31
C ARG A 33 0.29 0.93 7.04
N ASN A 34 1.01 1.41 8.05
CA ASN A 34 2.43 1.76 7.92
C ASN A 34 3.29 0.53 7.58
N LEU A 35 2.99 -0.64 8.15
CA LEU A 35 3.68 -1.89 7.84
C LEU A 35 3.50 -2.29 6.37
N ILE A 36 2.26 -2.29 5.87
CA ILE A 36 1.95 -2.64 4.48
C ILE A 36 2.64 -1.66 3.52
N LEU A 37 2.52 -0.35 3.77
CA LEU A 37 3.13 0.66 2.93
C LEU A 37 4.66 0.59 2.93
N SER A 38 5.28 0.28 4.07
CA SER A 38 6.73 0.13 4.19
C SER A 38 7.24 -1.07 3.39
N ASP A 39 6.54 -2.22 3.47
CA ASP A 39 6.89 -3.40 2.69
C ASP A 39 6.73 -3.15 1.17
N TYR A 40 5.62 -2.51 0.77
CA TYR A 40 5.40 -2.12 -0.63
C TYR A 40 6.50 -1.17 -1.13
N ALA A 41 6.82 -0.13 -0.36
CA ALA A 41 7.86 0.83 -0.69
C ALA A 41 9.23 0.16 -0.89
N LYS A 42 9.59 -0.78 -0.01
CA LYS A 42 10.83 -1.53 -0.09
C LYS A 42 10.87 -2.45 -1.32
N LYS A 43 9.79 -3.17 -1.61
CA LYS A 43 9.69 -4.09 -2.77
C LYS A 43 9.75 -3.35 -4.11
N ASN A 44 9.17 -2.16 -4.16
CA ASN A 44 9.04 -1.39 -5.40
C ASN A 44 10.07 -0.27 -5.53
N ASN A 45 10.94 -0.10 -4.54
CA ASN A 45 11.94 0.97 -4.46
C ASN A 45 11.31 2.38 -4.62
N VAL A 46 10.16 2.59 -3.96
CA VAL A 46 9.41 3.85 -3.97
C VAL A 46 9.38 4.42 -2.55
N ASN A 47 9.42 5.75 -2.42
CA ASN A 47 9.25 6.40 -1.12
C ASN A 47 7.76 6.49 -0.73
N THR A 48 7.41 6.08 0.48
CA THR A 48 6.03 6.16 1.00
C THR A 48 5.48 7.58 1.00
N SER A 49 6.33 8.59 1.19
CA SER A 49 5.92 10.01 1.17
C SER A 49 5.52 10.51 -0.22
N ALA A 50 5.88 9.79 -1.29
CA ALA A 50 5.51 10.13 -2.65
C ALA A 50 4.14 9.56 -3.07
N LEU A 51 3.50 8.74 -2.22
CA LEU A 51 2.23 8.11 -2.52
C LEU A 51 1.07 9.07 -2.21
N THR A 52 0.18 9.26 -3.19
CA THR A 52 -1.10 9.95 -2.98
C THR A 52 -2.07 9.07 -2.19
N GLN A 53 -3.12 9.67 -1.61
CA GLN A 53 -4.14 8.94 -0.85
C GLN A 53 -4.85 7.85 -1.69
N SER A 54 -5.08 8.11 -2.98
CA SER A 54 -5.63 7.10 -3.89
C SER A 54 -4.69 5.90 -4.04
N LYS A 55 -3.38 6.15 -4.19
CA LYS A 55 -2.39 5.07 -4.28
C LYS A 55 -2.24 4.30 -2.98
N ILE A 56 -2.30 4.96 -1.83
CA ILE A 56 -2.33 4.29 -0.53
C ILE A 56 -3.53 3.34 -0.44
N ARG A 57 -4.72 3.79 -0.85
CA ARG A 57 -5.93 2.94 -0.89
C ARG A 57 -5.74 1.74 -1.81
N ASP A 58 -5.24 1.98 -3.02
CA ASP A 58 -4.98 0.93 -4.02
C ASP A 58 -4.05 -0.16 -3.46
N ILE A 59 -2.96 0.23 -2.78
CA ILE A 59 -2.00 -0.71 -2.17
C ILE A 59 -2.69 -1.58 -1.10
N ILE A 60 -3.45 -0.94 -0.21
CA ILE A 60 -4.10 -1.63 0.90
C ILE A 60 -5.19 -2.58 0.41
N LEU A 61 -5.93 -2.20 -0.63
CA LEU A 61 -6.95 -3.03 -1.25
C LEU A 61 -6.38 -4.13 -2.16
N GLY A 62 -5.06 -4.11 -2.42
CA GLY A 62 -4.39 -5.10 -3.26
C GLY A 62 -4.67 -4.94 -4.75
N THR A 63 -5.03 -3.74 -5.21
CA THR A 63 -5.18 -3.50 -6.65
C THR A 63 -3.81 -3.44 -7.33
N GLU A 64 -3.74 -3.89 -8.59
CA GLU A 64 -2.50 -3.82 -9.35
C GLU A 64 -2.14 -2.36 -9.63
N ILE A 65 -1.01 -1.91 -9.08
CA ILE A 65 -0.50 -0.56 -9.32
C ILE A 65 0.66 -0.66 -10.29
N THR A 66 0.44 -0.23 -11.53
CA THR A 66 1.53 -0.07 -12.49
C THR A 66 2.55 0.90 -11.89
N GLN A 67 3.81 0.50 -11.81
CA GLN A 67 4.83 1.37 -11.25
C GLN A 67 4.95 2.66 -12.09
N PRO A 68 5.16 3.84 -11.48
CA PRO A 68 5.32 5.09 -12.25
C PRO A 68 6.45 5.02 -13.28
N SER A 69 7.52 4.27 -12.99
CA SER A 69 8.61 3.98 -13.93
C SER A 69 8.11 3.22 -15.15
N GLN A 70 7.31 2.16 -14.95
CA GLN A 70 6.71 1.37 -16.02
C GLN A 70 5.70 2.18 -16.83
N GLN A 71 4.88 3.01 -16.18
CA GLN A 71 3.97 3.93 -16.87
C GLN A 71 4.75 4.91 -17.77
N ARG A 72 5.84 5.51 -17.26
CA ARG A 72 6.69 6.39 -18.07
C ARG A 72 7.34 5.65 -19.24
N GLN A 73 7.79 4.42 -19.04
CA GLN A 73 8.35 3.59 -20.11
C GLN A 73 7.30 3.29 -21.19
N GLN A 74 6.09 2.89 -20.80
CA GLN A 74 4.98 2.63 -21.73
C GLN A 74 4.62 3.89 -22.54
N ILE A 75 4.54 5.06 -21.88
CA ILE A 75 4.26 6.33 -22.56
C ILE A 75 5.36 6.64 -23.58
N ALA A 76 6.63 6.52 -23.19
CA ALA A 76 7.75 6.78 -24.10
C ALA A 76 7.77 5.82 -25.30
N GLU A 77 7.32 4.58 -25.13
CA GLU A 77 7.25 3.58 -26.19
C GLU A 77 6.10 3.85 -27.16
N ILE A 78 4.93 4.27 -26.64
CA ILE A 78 3.79 4.74 -27.43
C ILE A 78 4.18 6.00 -28.22
N GLU A 79 4.82 6.98 -27.59
CA GLU A 79 5.30 8.20 -28.25
C GLU A 79 6.25 7.87 -29.40
N LYS A 80 7.19 6.94 -29.21
CA LYS A 80 8.08 6.48 -30.29
C LYS A 80 7.33 5.85 -31.45
N GLN A 81 6.34 4.99 -31.19
CA GLN A 81 5.53 4.37 -32.25
C GLN A 81 4.69 5.39 -33.03
N VAL A 82 4.06 6.34 -32.33
CA VAL A 82 3.28 7.43 -32.95
C VAL A 82 4.17 8.31 -33.81
N ILE A 83 5.35 8.69 -33.30
CA ILE A 83 6.35 9.46 -34.05
C ILE A 83 6.73 8.69 -35.33
N PHE A 84 7.11 7.42 -35.22
CA PHE A 84 7.53 6.62 -36.39
C PHE A 84 6.42 6.47 -37.44
N SER A 85 5.17 6.30 -37.02
CA SER A 85 4.01 6.21 -37.92
C SER A 85 3.65 7.53 -38.59
N SER A 86 4.04 8.68 -38.02
CA SER A 86 3.76 10.00 -38.61
C SER A 86 4.74 10.39 -39.72
N TYR A 87 5.88 9.71 -39.81
CA TYR A 87 6.94 9.92 -40.80
C TYR A 87 7.00 8.83 -41.89
N ALA A 88 6.11 7.83 -41.84
CA ALA A 88 5.94 6.78 -42.85
C ALA A 88 4.72 7.08 -43.72
#